data_AF-A0A378N7C9-F1
#
_entry.id   AF-A0A378N7C9-F1
#
_cell.length_a   1.000
_cell.length_b   1.000
_cell.length_c   1.000
_cell.angle_alpha   90.00
_cell.angle_beta   90.00
_cell.angle_gamma   90.00
#
_symmetry.space_group_name_H-M   'P 1'
#
loop_
_entity.id
_entity.type
_entity.pdbx_description
1 polymer ?
#
loop_
_entity_poly.entity_id
_entity_poly.type
_entity_poly.pdbx_seq_one_letter_code
_entity_poly.pdbx_strand_id
1 'polypeptide(L)' 'MENSINNLAIFPTMGVKGAIINTRELYHNGYRIVCEVKENEISIITIVHCSRLYP' A
#
# COMPACT_ATOMS: atom_id res chain seq x y z
N MET A 1 -0.94 -4.06 -11.20
CA MET A 1 -0.77 -4.24 -9.74
C MET A 1 0.65 -4.66 -9.41
N GLU A 2 1.19 -5.68 -10.07
CA GLU A 2 2.57 -6.16 -9.93
C GLU A 2 3.63 -5.04 -10.04
N ASN A 3 3.56 -4.18 -11.06
CA ASN A 3 4.48 -3.04 -11.20
C ASN A 3 4.43 -2.07 -10.01
N SER A 4 3.24 -1.84 -9.43
CA SER A 4 3.10 -0.96 -8.26
C SER A 4 3.71 -1.57 -7.01
N ILE A 5 3.65 -2.89 -6.87
CA ILE A 5 4.27 -3.63 -5.75
C ILE A 5 5.79 -3.69 -5.94
N ASN A 6 6.28 -3.92 -7.15
CA ASN A 6 7.72 -3.91 -7.42
C ASN A 6 8.33 -2.52 -7.14
N ASN A 7 7.59 -1.45 -7.46
CA ASN A 7 8.02 -0.09 -7.16
C ASN A 7 8.10 0.21 -5.66
N LEU A 8 7.31 -0.45 -4.79
CA LEU A 8 7.44 -0.31 -3.34
C LEU A 8 8.81 -0.77 -2.85
N ALA A 9 9.31 -1.90 -3.37
CA ALA A 9 10.62 -2.42 -2.97
C ALA A 9 11.77 -1.44 -3.31
N ILE A 10 11.61 -0.68 -4.40
CA ILE A 10 12.61 0.31 -4.86
C ILE A 10 12.39 1.68 -4.19
N PHE A 11 11.13 2.06 -3.96
CA PHE A 11 10.72 3.35 -3.41
C PHE A 11 9.73 3.14 -2.25
N PRO A 12 10.20 2.73 -1.06
CA PRO A 12 9.33 2.41 0.09
C PRO A 12 8.48 3.59 0.55
N THR A 13 8.97 4.81 0.30
CA THR A 13 8.28 6.06 0.65
C THR A 13 7.33 6.55 -0.43
N MET A 14 7.02 5.74 -1.46
CA MET A 14 6.01 6.07 -2.46
C MET A 14 4.58 5.94 -1.91
N GLY A 15 3.63 6.55 -2.60
CA GLY A 15 2.24 6.62 -2.14
C GLY A 15 2.01 7.70 -1.08
N VAL A 16 0.85 7.66 -0.45
CA VAL A 16 0.45 8.63 0.58
C VAL A 16 0.66 8.04 1.97
N LYS A 17 0.90 8.90 2.98
CA LYS A 17 0.85 8.45 4.37
C LYS A 17 -0.55 7.89 4.66
N GLY A 18 -0.60 6.68 5.19
CA GLY A 18 -1.86 6.04 5.52
C GLY A 18 -2.51 6.64 6.76
N ALA A 19 -3.78 6.33 6.96
CA ALA A 19 -4.51 6.76 8.15
C ALA A 19 -3.98 6.12 9.45
N ILE A 20 -3.31 4.96 9.33
CA ILE A 20 -2.69 4.24 10.45
C ILE A 20 -1.21 4.66 10.54
N ILE A 21 -0.71 4.86 11.75
CA ILE A 21 0.70 5.21 11.98
C ILE A 21 1.63 4.19 11.32
N ASN A 22 2.74 4.68 10.73
CA ASN A 22 3.74 3.89 10.00
C ASN A 22 3.22 3.15 8.75
N THR A 23 1.97 3.38 8.34
CA THR A 23 1.44 2.82 7.10
C THR A 23 1.51 3.79 5.94
N ARG A 24 1.52 3.24 4.74
CA ARG A 24 1.42 3.93 3.46
C ARG A 24 0.35 3.29 2.60
N GLU A 25 -0.30 4.13 1.81
CA GLU A 25 -1.40 3.73 0.94
C GLU A 25 -1.06 4.00 -0.53
N LEU A 26 -1.33 3.00 -1.36
CA LEU A 26 -1.21 3.08 -2.81
C LEU A 26 -2.53 2.81 -3.47
N TYR A 27 -2.80 3.54 -4.54
CA TYR A 27 -4.04 3.45 -5.29
C TYR A 27 -3.73 2.95 -6.69
N HIS A 28 -4.30 1.81 -7.07
CA HIS A 28 -4.10 1.23 -8.39
C HIS A 28 -5.38 0.55 -8.87
N ASN A 29 -5.89 0.97 -10.03
CA ASN A 29 -7.07 0.38 -10.69
C ASN A 29 -8.26 0.16 -9.75
N GLY A 30 -8.56 1.15 -8.90
CA GLY A 30 -9.67 1.06 -7.95
C GLY A 30 -9.39 0.21 -6.72
N TYR A 31 -8.15 -0.23 -6.50
CA TYR A 31 -7.71 -0.85 -5.25
C TYR A 31 -6.88 0.13 -4.42
N ARG A 32 -7.04 0.06 -3.11
CA ARG A 32 -6.19 0.66 -2.09
C ARG A 32 -5.36 -0.45 -1.45
N ILE A 33 -4.05 -0.35 -1.61
CA ILE A 33 -3.07 -1.24 -0.99
C ILE A 33 -2.53 -0.52 0.24
N VAL A 34 -2.69 -1.12 1.42
CA VAL A 34 -2.16 -0.60 2.67
C VAL A 34 -0.92 -1.42 3.02
N CYS A 35 0.20 -0.74 3.25
CA CYS A 35 1.46 -1.37 3.61
C CYS A 35 2.10 -0.68 4.81
N GLU A 36 2.82 -1.44 5.62
CA GLU A 36 3.71 -0.92 6.66
C GLU A 36 5.13 -0.90 6.12
N VAL A 37 5.85 0.20 6.39
CA VAL A 37 7.25 0.35 6.00
C VAL A 37 8.10 0.37 7.25
N LYS A 38 8.95 -0.65 7.41
CA LYS A 38 10.00 -0.72 8.44
C LYS A 38 11.37 -0.55 7.78
N GLU A 39 12.42 -0.56 8.59
CA GLU A 39 13.79 -0.33 8.13
C GLU A 39 14.24 -1.30 7.03
N ASN A 40 13.88 -2.60 7.14
CA ASN A 40 14.34 -3.65 6.23
C ASN A 40 13.22 -4.39 5.49
N GLU A 41 11.96 -4.06 5.73
CA GLU A 41 10.84 -4.79 5.14
C GLU A 41 9.65 -3.88 4.84
N ILE A 42 8.88 -4.28 3.83
CA ILE A 42 7.58 -3.72 3.52
C ILE A 42 6.57 -4.85 3.63
N SER A 43 5.61 -4.69 4.54
CA SER A 43 4.54 -5.66 4.73
C SER A 43 3.24 -5.12 4.16
N ILE A 44 2.65 -5.83 3.19
CA ILE A 44 1.30 -5.49 2.72
C ILE A 44 0.31 -5.99 3.77
N ILE A 45 -0.36 -5.06 4.45
CA ILE A 45 -1.32 -5.36 5.51
C ILE A 45 -2.65 -5.81 4.90
N THR A 46 -3.13 -5.07 3.91
CA THR A 46 -4.40 -5.37 3.26
C THR A 46 -4.49 -4.73 1.87
N ILE A 47 -5.37 -5.29 1.05
CA ILE A 47 -5.69 -4.80 -0.29
C ILE A 47 -7.21 -4.71 -0.34
N VAL A 48 -7.74 -3.51 -0.56
CA VAL A 48 -9.18 -3.24 -0.49
C VAL A 48 -9.65 -2.63 -1.80
N HIS A 49 -10.78 -3.08 -2.34
CA HIS A 49 -11.39 -2.43 -3.51
C HIS A 49 -12.10 -1.14 -3.08
N CYS A 50 -11.70 0.01 -3.62
CA CYS A 50 -12.18 1.34 -3.21
C CYS A 50 -13.68 1.56 -3.37
N SER A 51 -14.34 0.83 -4.29
CA SER A 51 -15.79 0.94 -4.50
C SER A 51 -16.62 -0.14 -3.81
N ARG A 52 -15.99 -1.08 -3.11
CA ARG A 52 -16.71 -2.13 -2.36
C ARG A 52 -16.47 -1.87 -0.88
N LEU A 53 -17.55 -1.67 -0.13
CA LEU A 53 -17.54 -1.36 1.31
C LEU A 53 -17.26 -2.59 2.20
N TYR A 54 -16.71 -3.67 1.65
CA TYR A 54 -16.60 -4.95 2.35
C TYR A 54 -15.24 -5.61 2.12
N PRO A 55 -14.69 -6.35 3.12
CA PRO A 55 -13.55 -7.25 2.92
C PRO A 55 -13.82 -8.29 1.83
#